data_AF-A0A5N6NXJ2-F1
#
_entry.id   AF-A0A5N6NXJ2-F1
#
_cell.length_a   1.000
_cell.length_b   1.000
_cell.length_c   1.000
_cell.angle_alpha   90.00
_cell.angle_beta   90.00
_cell.angle_gamma   90.00
#
_symmetry.space_group_name_H-M   'P 1'
#
loop_
_entity.id
_entity.type
_entity.pdbx_description
1 polymer ?
#
loop_
_entity_poly.entity_id
_entity_poly.type
_entity_poly.pdbx_seq_one_letter_code
_entity_poly.pdbx_strand_id
1 'polypeptide(L)'
;MAPLFLSLTLLSLFTPTFVSSTSVQHPKHVVQQVQRSLNESRRNLGFLSCGTGNPIDDCWRCDSDWVNNRQRLADCAIGFGKGAVGGRDGKIYVVTDSSDEDAVNPKPGTLRYAVVQDEPLWIIFQRDMVIKLKEELIMNSFKTIDGRGASVHIAGGPCITIQYVTNIIIHGINIHDCKPGGNAMVRSSPRHFGWRTISDGDGVSIFGGSHVWVDHCSLSNCADGLIDAIMGPPRLRYQTLPDPP
;
A
#
# COMPACT_ATOMS: atom_id res chain seq x y z
N MET A 1 71.67 -4.87 13.12
CA MET A 1 70.95 -3.58 13.18
C MET A 1 69.63 -3.78 12.46
N ALA A 2 68.52 -3.70 13.20
CA ALA A 2 67.18 -4.01 12.70
C ALA A 2 66.58 -2.83 11.91
N PRO A 3 65.81 -3.06 10.84
CA PRO A 3 64.88 -2.06 10.33
C PRO A 3 63.49 -2.30 10.94
N LEU A 4 62.93 -1.28 11.59
CA LEU A 4 61.50 -1.22 11.91
C LEU A 4 60.72 -1.02 10.61
N PHE A 5 59.85 -1.95 10.24
CA PHE A 5 58.80 -1.72 9.27
C PHE A 5 57.54 -1.22 10.00
N LEU A 6 57.19 0.05 9.77
CA LEU A 6 55.98 0.68 10.27
C LEU A 6 54.81 0.29 9.35
N SER A 7 53.95 -0.64 9.78
CA SER A 7 52.72 -0.99 9.07
C SER A 7 51.63 0.04 9.42
N LEU A 8 51.31 0.96 8.50
CA LEU A 8 50.11 1.80 8.59
C LEU A 8 48.88 0.94 8.26
N THR A 9 48.12 0.53 9.27
CA THR A 9 46.76 0.02 9.07
C THR A 9 45.80 1.20 8.88
N LEU A 10 45.28 1.35 7.67
CA LEU A 10 44.22 2.31 7.36
C LEU A 10 42.92 1.80 8.01
N LEU A 11 42.56 2.32 9.20
CA LEU A 11 41.22 2.10 9.74
C LEU A 11 40.21 2.87 8.88
N SER A 12 39.49 2.15 8.01
CA SER A 12 38.29 2.68 7.35
C SER A 12 37.24 2.93 8.42
N LEU A 13 37.03 4.19 8.77
CA LEU A 13 35.90 4.64 9.58
C LEU A 13 34.61 4.40 8.78
N PHE A 14 33.99 3.23 8.97
CA PHE A 14 32.59 3.04 8.61
C PHE A 14 31.77 3.91 9.55
N THR A 15 31.37 5.09 9.07
CA THR A 15 30.34 5.89 9.73
C THR A 15 29.04 5.10 9.64
N PRO A 16 28.41 4.74 10.78
CA PRO A 16 27.09 4.14 10.74
C PRO A 16 26.15 5.20 10.20
N THR A 17 25.61 5.00 9.00
CA THR A 17 24.47 5.76 8.52
C THR A 17 23.31 5.42 9.44
N PHE A 18 23.04 6.31 10.40
CA PHE A 18 21.83 6.26 11.20
C PHE A 18 20.64 6.31 10.23
N VAL A 19 19.98 5.17 10.05
CA VAL A 19 18.68 5.14 9.38
C VAL A 19 17.73 5.87 10.32
N SER A 20 17.44 7.13 9.99
CA SER A 20 16.49 7.94 10.71
C SER A 20 15.13 7.24 10.66
N SER A 21 14.62 6.83 11.82
CA SER A 21 13.24 6.37 11.91
C SER A 21 12.36 7.55 11.52
N THR A 22 11.57 7.38 10.45
CA THR A 22 10.62 8.41 10.03
C THR A 22 9.67 8.67 11.19
N SER A 23 9.85 9.82 11.85
CA SER A 23 8.98 10.24 12.94
C SER A 23 7.56 10.37 12.37
N VAL A 24 6.58 9.84 13.11
CA VAL A 24 5.17 10.10 12.80
C VAL A 24 5.01 11.61 12.74
N GLN A 25 4.68 12.14 11.56
CA GLN A 25 4.59 13.58 11.36
C GLN A 25 3.63 14.16 12.38
N HIS A 26 4.06 15.22 13.06
CA HIS A 26 3.24 15.81 14.11
C HIS A 26 1.96 16.38 13.48
N PRO A 27 0.76 16.03 13.99
CA PRO A 27 -0.51 16.29 13.29
C PRO A 27 -0.71 17.74 12.84
N LYS A 28 -0.24 18.71 13.62
CA LYS A 28 -0.31 20.14 13.27
C LYS A 28 0.43 20.47 11.96
N HIS A 29 1.59 19.87 11.72
CA HIS A 29 2.34 20.11 10.48
C HIS A 29 1.62 19.50 9.27
N VAL A 30 1.01 18.32 9.44
CA VAL A 30 0.23 17.67 8.38
C VAL A 30 -0.98 18.51 8.02
N VAL A 31 -1.72 19.01 9.01
CA VAL A 31 -2.87 19.91 8.80
C VAL A 31 -2.43 21.18 8.07
N GLN A 32 -1.33 21.81 8.49
CA GLN A 32 -0.80 23.01 7.82
C GLN A 32 -0.42 22.74 6.36
N GLN A 33 0.22 21.60 6.10
CA GLN A 33 0.59 21.21 4.74
C GLN A 33 -0.65 20.99 3.86
N VAL A 34 -1.66 20.27 4.36
CA VAL A 34 -2.92 20.04 3.64
C VAL A 34 -3.62 21.38 3.36
N GLN A 35 -3.70 22.27 4.36
CA GLN A 35 -4.30 23.59 4.19
C GLN A 35 -3.59 24.42 3.12
N ARG A 36 -2.26 24.34 3.05
CA ARG A 36 -1.48 25.01 2.01
C ARG A 36 -1.82 24.47 0.63
N SER A 37 -1.85 23.15 0.45
CA SER A 37 -2.22 22.51 -0.83
C SER A 37 -3.64 22.89 -1.28
N LEU A 38 -4.60 22.95 -0.35
CA LEU A 38 -5.97 23.41 -0.65
C LEU A 38 -6.01 24.87 -1.09
N ASN A 39 -5.27 25.75 -0.41
CA ASN A 39 -5.21 27.16 -0.76
C ASN A 39 -4.55 27.38 -2.14
N GLU A 40 -3.51 26.62 -2.48
CA GLU A 40 -2.85 26.67 -3.79
C GLU A 40 -3.79 26.20 -4.91
N SER A 41 -4.49 25.06 -4.73
CA SER A 41 -5.47 24.58 -5.72
C SER A 41 -6.61 25.59 -5.95
N ARG A 42 -7.18 26.19 -4.89
CA ARG A 42 -8.23 27.21 -5.02
C ARG A 42 -7.79 28.49 -5.76
N ARG A 43 -6.51 28.87 -5.66
CA ARG A 43 -5.97 30.05 -6.37
C ARG A 43 -5.77 29.80 -7.87
N ASN A 44 -5.67 28.54 -8.28
CA ASN A 44 -5.48 28.12 -9.67
C ASN A 44 -6.81 27.77 -10.37
N LEU A 45 -7.95 28.09 -9.74
CA LEU A 45 -9.27 27.97 -10.36
C LEU A 45 -9.45 29.07 -11.41
N GLY A 46 -9.60 28.67 -12.66
CA GLY A 46 -9.90 29.55 -13.79
C GLY A 46 -10.95 28.93 -14.70
N PHE A 47 -11.70 29.74 -15.44
CA PHE A 47 -12.84 29.30 -16.28
C PHE A 47 -12.48 28.24 -17.34
N LEU A 48 -11.20 28.16 -17.74
CA LEU A 48 -10.66 27.18 -18.70
C LEU A 48 -9.70 26.16 -18.04
N SER A 49 -9.62 26.13 -16.71
CA SER A 49 -8.75 25.22 -15.96
C SER A 49 -9.40 23.85 -15.82
N CYS A 50 -8.61 22.78 -15.97
CA CYS A 50 -9.04 21.44 -15.59
C CYS A 50 -9.27 21.29 -14.07
N GLY A 51 -8.74 22.22 -13.26
CA GLY A 51 -8.81 22.16 -11.81
C GLY A 51 -10.23 22.23 -11.26
N THR A 52 -10.55 21.29 -10.39
CA THR A 52 -11.79 21.19 -9.61
C THR A 52 -11.69 21.89 -8.25
N GLY A 53 -10.47 22.22 -7.81
CA GLY A 53 -10.21 22.76 -6.48
C GLY A 53 -9.82 21.69 -5.46
N ASN A 54 -9.80 20.42 -5.86
CA ASN A 54 -9.25 19.32 -5.07
C ASN A 54 -7.81 19.05 -5.52
N PRO A 55 -6.78 19.35 -4.68
CA PRO A 55 -5.38 19.24 -5.07
C PRO A 55 -4.92 17.81 -5.42
N ILE A 56 -5.55 16.77 -4.88
CA ILE A 56 -5.24 15.38 -5.22
C ILE A 56 -5.72 15.12 -6.65
N ASP A 57 -7.00 15.36 -6.91
CA ASP A 57 -7.62 15.10 -8.21
C ASP A 57 -7.00 15.95 -9.30
N ASP A 58 -6.80 17.24 -9.04
CA ASP A 58 -6.21 18.18 -9.99
C ASP A 58 -4.77 17.78 -10.38
N CYS A 59 -4.04 17.10 -9.47
CA CYS A 59 -2.66 16.67 -9.71
C CYS A 59 -2.56 15.56 -10.78
N TRP A 60 -3.51 14.62 -10.83
CA TRP A 60 -3.46 13.50 -11.77
C TRP A 60 -4.54 13.51 -12.85
N ARG A 61 -5.76 14.01 -12.57
CA ARG A 61 -6.85 14.04 -13.57
C ARG A 61 -6.57 15.03 -14.70
N CYS A 62 -5.78 16.07 -14.41
CA CYS A 62 -5.40 17.06 -15.40
C CYS A 62 -4.22 16.66 -16.28
N ASP A 63 -3.67 15.47 -16.07
CA ASP A 63 -2.74 14.85 -17.02
C ASP A 63 -3.55 14.22 -18.15
N SER A 64 -3.54 14.86 -19.33
CA SER A 64 -4.20 14.33 -20.52
C SER A 64 -3.56 13.03 -21.03
N ASP A 65 -2.34 12.72 -20.58
CA ASP A 65 -1.58 11.51 -20.92
C ASP A 65 -1.45 10.54 -19.71
N TRP A 66 -2.40 10.60 -18.77
CA TRP A 66 -2.38 9.77 -17.56
C TRP A 66 -2.26 8.26 -17.85
N VAL A 67 -2.70 7.80 -19.02
CA VAL A 67 -2.63 6.39 -19.42
C VAL A 67 -1.18 5.93 -19.57
N ASN A 68 -0.32 6.78 -20.15
CA ASN A 68 1.12 6.51 -20.27
C ASN A 68 1.86 6.91 -18.97
N ASN A 69 1.32 7.86 -18.21
CA ASN A 69 1.87 8.36 -16.95
C ASN A 69 1.15 7.81 -15.71
N ARG A 70 0.64 6.58 -15.75
CA ARG A 70 -0.22 6.02 -14.68
C ARG A 70 0.36 6.19 -13.29
N GLN A 71 1.67 5.95 -13.17
CA GLN A 71 2.38 5.95 -11.89
C GLN A 71 2.53 7.34 -11.26
N ARG A 72 2.33 8.42 -12.03
CA ARG A 72 2.32 9.81 -11.52
C ARG A 72 1.31 10.03 -10.41
N LEU A 73 0.23 9.24 -10.38
CA LEU A 73 -0.76 9.25 -9.29
C LEU A 73 -0.10 9.17 -7.90
N ALA A 74 0.98 8.39 -7.74
CA ALA A 74 1.68 8.23 -6.47
C ALA A 74 2.31 9.51 -5.93
N ASP A 75 2.50 10.54 -6.77
CA ASP A 75 3.03 11.84 -6.36
C ASP A 75 1.95 12.80 -5.84
N CYS A 76 0.66 12.44 -6.00
CA CYS A 76 -0.47 13.31 -5.73
C CYS A 76 -1.04 13.18 -4.31
N ALA A 77 -0.60 12.19 -3.55
CA ALA A 77 -1.04 11.98 -2.17
C ALA A 77 -0.65 13.16 -1.27
N ILE A 78 -1.57 13.58 -0.41
CA ILE A 78 -1.34 14.59 0.63
C ILE A 78 -1.69 14.04 2.02
N GLY A 79 -1.45 14.82 3.07
CA GLY A 79 -1.74 14.40 4.43
C GLY A 79 -0.83 13.26 4.92
N PHE A 80 -1.33 12.43 5.83
CA PHE A 80 -0.56 11.32 6.41
C PHE A 80 -0.24 10.21 5.39
N GLY A 81 -1.02 10.10 4.32
CA GLY A 81 -0.80 9.14 3.22
C GLY A 81 0.25 9.58 2.20
N LYS A 82 0.77 10.82 2.27
CA LYS A 82 1.69 11.40 1.28
C LYS A 82 2.93 10.53 0.98
N GLY A 83 3.43 9.79 1.95
CA GLY A 83 4.61 8.95 1.75
C GLY A 83 4.32 7.61 1.08
N ALA A 84 3.07 7.28 0.78
CA ALA A 84 2.70 6.05 0.08
C ALA A 84 3.12 6.13 -1.39
N VAL A 85 4.25 5.51 -1.74
CA VAL A 85 4.72 5.46 -3.14
C VAL A 85 4.13 4.28 -3.92
N GLY A 86 3.50 3.32 -3.24
CA GLY A 86 2.91 2.14 -3.86
C GLY A 86 3.94 1.34 -4.66
N GLY A 87 3.54 0.88 -5.84
CA GLY A 87 4.39 0.19 -6.81
C GLY A 87 5.03 1.10 -7.86
N ARG A 88 5.14 2.41 -7.59
CA ARG A 88 5.85 3.36 -8.48
C ARG A 88 7.28 2.88 -8.75
N ASP A 89 7.80 3.15 -9.94
CA ASP A 89 9.11 2.72 -10.44
C ASP A 89 9.21 1.19 -10.67
N GLY A 90 8.13 0.47 -10.36
CA GLY A 90 7.94 -0.95 -10.66
C GLY A 90 7.35 -1.20 -12.04
N LYS A 91 7.25 -2.49 -12.39
CA LYS A 91 6.61 -2.91 -13.65
C LYS A 91 5.10 -2.80 -13.52
N ILE A 92 4.45 -2.54 -14.66
CA ILE A 92 2.99 -2.71 -14.76
C ILE A 92 2.69 -4.20 -14.83
N TYR A 93 1.83 -4.67 -13.95
CA TYR A 93 1.26 -6.02 -13.99
C TYR A 93 -0.21 -5.92 -14.37
N VAL A 94 -0.64 -6.70 -15.37
CA VAL A 94 -2.03 -6.69 -15.84
C VAL A 94 -2.75 -7.94 -15.34
N VAL A 95 -3.76 -7.74 -14.49
CA VAL A 95 -4.68 -8.80 -14.07
C VAL A 95 -5.59 -9.15 -15.25
N THR A 96 -5.59 -10.42 -15.63
CA THR A 96 -6.35 -10.98 -16.76
C THR A 96 -7.29 -12.09 -16.33
N ASP A 97 -7.09 -12.65 -15.13
CA ASP A 97 -7.88 -13.72 -14.53
C ASP A 97 -8.41 -13.25 -13.17
N SER A 98 -9.74 -13.27 -13.00
CA SER A 98 -10.42 -12.84 -11.78
C SER A 98 -10.60 -13.95 -10.74
N SER A 99 -10.14 -15.18 -11.02
CA SER A 99 -10.24 -16.32 -10.11
C SER A 99 -9.23 -16.23 -8.95
N ASP A 100 -9.58 -16.90 -7.85
CA ASP A 100 -8.76 -16.97 -6.63
C ASP A 100 -8.85 -18.34 -5.95
N GLU A 101 -8.71 -19.41 -6.72
CA GLU A 101 -8.99 -20.78 -6.26
C GLU A 101 -7.99 -21.33 -5.22
N ASP A 102 -6.75 -20.83 -5.23
CA ASP A 102 -5.68 -21.30 -4.34
C ASP A 102 -4.98 -20.09 -3.68
N ALA A 103 -5.22 -19.93 -2.38
CA ALA A 103 -4.62 -18.88 -1.55
C ALA A 103 -3.12 -19.11 -1.26
N VAL A 104 -2.61 -20.33 -1.49
CA VAL A 104 -1.21 -20.72 -1.30
C VAL A 104 -0.44 -20.70 -2.62
N ASN A 105 -1.03 -21.08 -3.75
CA ASN A 105 -0.33 -21.12 -5.04
C ASN A 105 -1.10 -20.32 -6.11
N PRO A 106 -1.12 -18.98 -6.00
CA PRO A 106 -1.86 -18.17 -6.96
C PRO A 106 -1.25 -18.27 -8.36
N LYS A 107 -2.12 -18.34 -9.38
CA LYS A 107 -1.71 -18.40 -10.79
C LYS A 107 -1.23 -17.03 -11.31
N PRO A 108 -0.17 -16.96 -12.12
CA PRO A 108 0.11 -15.77 -12.92
C PRO A 108 -1.13 -15.34 -13.71
N GLY A 109 -1.34 -14.02 -13.82
CA GLY A 109 -2.55 -13.42 -14.37
C GLY A 109 -3.60 -13.02 -13.32
N THR A 110 -3.55 -13.55 -12.09
CA THR A 110 -4.49 -13.18 -11.01
C THR A 110 -4.00 -12.00 -10.16
N LEU A 111 -4.92 -11.38 -9.42
CA LEU A 111 -4.60 -10.33 -8.45
C LEU A 111 -3.74 -10.86 -7.30
N ARG A 112 -4.07 -12.04 -6.73
CA ARG A 112 -3.31 -12.63 -5.63
C ARG A 112 -1.86 -12.90 -6.01
N TYR A 113 -1.59 -13.36 -7.23
CA TYR A 113 -0.22 -13.54 -7.68
C TYR A 113 0.55 -12.22 -7.67
N ALA A 114 -0.06 -11.14 -8.16
CA ALA A 114 0.60 -9.84 -8.26
C ALA A 114 0.94 -9.24 -6.89
N VAL A 115 -0.01 -9.24 -5.95
CA VAL A 115 0.17 -8.52 -4.67
C VAL A 115 1.20 -9.17 -3.75
N VAL A 116 1.50 -10.46 -3.93
CA VAL A 116 2.47 -11.17 -3.08
C VAL A 116 3.90 -11.06 -3.61
N GLN A 117 4.15 -10.55 -4.82
CA GLN A 117 5.52 -10.49 -5.36
C GLN A 117 6.46 -9.60 -4.54
N ASP A 118 7.77 -9.89 -4.57
CA ASP A 118 8.77 -9.15 -3.81
C ASP A 118 9.06 -7.78 -4.46
N GLU A 119 9.04 -7.69 -5.79
CA GLU A 119 9.29 -6.45 -6.52
C GLU A 119 8.12 -5.45 -6.45
N PRO A 120 8.38 -4.14 -6.62
CA PRO A 120 7.33 -3.15 -6.76
C PRO A 120 6.48 -3.43 -8.01
N LEU A 121 5.15 -3.42 -7.86
CA LEU A 121 4.23 -3.63 -8.98
C LEU A 121 3.10 -2.61 -8.99
N TRP A 122 2.88 -2.02 -10.18
CA TRP A 122 1.71 -1.22 -10.49
C TRP A 122 0.66 -2.11 -11.16
N ILE A 123 -0.32 -2.54 -10.39
CA ILE A 123 -1.29 -3.56 -10.80
C ILE A 123 -2.51 -2.89 -11.42
N ILE A 124 -2.78 -3.22 -12.69
CA ILE A 124 -3.94 -2.75 -13.45
C ILE A 124 -4.79 -3.93 -13.90
N PHE A 125 -5.95 -3.64 -14.47
CA PHE A 125 -6.94 -4.64 -14.85
C PHE A 125 -7.23 -4.56 -16.35
N GLN A 126 -7.23 -5.71 -17.03
CA GLN A 126 -7.44 -5.76 -18.47
C GLN A 126 -8.87 -5.36 -18.87
N ARG A 127 -9.85 -5.63 -18.00
CA ARG A 127 -11.28 -5.47 -18.24
C ARG A 127 -12.02 -5.38 -16.90
N ASP A 128 -13.29 -5.02 -16.97
CA ASP A 128 -14.21 -5.09 -15.85
C ASP A 128 -14.22 -6.51 -15.27
N MET A 129 -14.15 -6.62 -13.94
CA MET A 129 -14.16 -7.92 -13.28
C MET A 129 -14.63 -7.83 -11.83
N VAL A 130 -15.27 -8.92 -11.40
CA VAL A 130 -15.59 -9.19 -10.00
C VAL A 130 -14.66 -10.29 -9.51
N ILE A 131 -13.86 -9.99 -8.51
CA ILE A 131 -12.88 -10.88 -7.88
C ILE A 131 -13.47 -11.27 -6.52
N LYS A 132 -13.94 -12.52 -6.44
CA LYS A 132 -14.31 -13.12 -5.16
C LYS A 132 -13.10 -13.86 -4.61
N LEU A 133 -12.48 -13.29 -3.59
CA LEU A 133 -11.34 -13.91 -2.94
C LEU A 133 -11.79 -15.12 -2.13
N LYS A 134 -10.96 -16.15 -2.10
CA LYS A 134 -11.20 -17.35 -1.28
C LYS A 134 -10.80 -17.13 0.17
N GLU A 135 -9.71 -16.41 0.38
CA GLU A 135 -9.16 -16.01 1.67
C GLU A 135 -8.76 -14.53 1.64
N GLU A 136 -8.40 -13.94 2.78
CA GLU A 136 -7.87 -12.57 2.82
C GLU A 136 -6.76 -12.35 1.77
N LEU A 137 -6.81 -11.23 1.07
CA LEU A 137 -5.76 -10.83 0.14
C LEU A 137 -4.63 -10.14 0.91
N ILE A 138 -3.73 -10.95 1.47
CA ILE A 138 -2.54 -10.45 2.17
C ILE A 138 -1.56 -9.86 1.15
N MET A 139 -1.25 -8.58 1.31
CA MET A 139 -0.37 -7.85 0.40
C MET A 139 1.09 -7.88 0.88
N ASN A 140 2.04 -7.90 -0.07
CA ASN A 140 3.43 -7.56 0.17
C ASN A 140 3.64 -6.03 -0.03
N SER A 141 4.77 -5.49 0.43
CA SER A 141 5.09 -4.05 0.32
C SER A 141 5.23 -3.59 -1.15
N PHE A 142 5.14 -2.28 -1.37
CA PHE A 142 5.36 -1.63 -2.67
C PHE A 142 4.38 -2.10 -3.76
N LYS A 143 3.08 -1.98 -3.48
CA LYS A 143 2.02 -2.38 -4.40
C LYS A 143 1.07 -1.23 -4.64
N THR A 144 0.72 -1.03 -5.89
CA THR A 144 -0.44 -0.21 -6.27
C THR A 144 -1.49 -1.09 -6.89
N ILE A 145 -2.73 -1.05 -6.39
CA ILE A 145 -3.90 -1.54 -7.10
C ILE A 145 -4.58 -0.33 -7.74
N ASP A 146 -4.57 -0.25 -9.07
CA ASP A 146 -5.09 0.87 -9.85
C ASP A 146 -6.25 0.41 -10.74
N GLY A 147 -7.48 0.71 -10.31
CA GLY A 147 -8.72 0.39 -11.03
C GLY A 147 -9.01 1.30 -12.22
N ARG A 148 -8.23 2.36 -12.48
CA ARG A 148 -8.55 3.30 -13.58
C ARG A 148 -8.56 2.60 -14.94
N GLY A 149 -9.69 2.72 -15.62
CA GLY A 149 -9.93 2.13 -16.94
C GLY A 149 -10.73 0.82 -16.92
N ALA A 150 -11.12 0.31 -15.75
CA ALA A 150 -11.99 -0.85 -15.61
C ALA A 150 -12.88 -0.73 -14.36
N SER A 151 -14.10 -1.28 -14.39
CA SER A 151 -14.92 -1.47 -13.20
C SER A 151 -14.50 -2.74 -12.46
N VAL A 152 -13.73 -2.57 -11.40
CA VAL A 152 -13.17 -3.68 -10.61
C VAL A 152 -13.87 -3.77 -9.27
N HIS A 153 -14.33 -4.97 -8.93
CA HIS A 153 -15.02 -5.25 -7.68
C HIS A 153 -14.26 -6.36 -6.92
N ILE A 154 -13.92 -6.12 -5.67
CA ILE A 154 -13.51 -7.17 -4.72
C ILE A 154 -14.71 -7.39 -3.80
N ALA A 155 -15.40 -8.54 -3.97
CA ALA A 155 -16.69 -8.71 -3.32
C ALA A 155 -17.12 -10.16 -3.06
N GLY A 156 -17.99 -10.32 -2.05
CA GLY A 156 -18.71 -11.57 -1.76
C GLY A 156 -17.89 -12.65 -1.06
N GLY A 157 -16.65 -12.34 -0.65
CA GLY A 157 -15.72 -13.17 0.12
C GLY A 157 -14.87 -12.28 1.04
N PRO A 158 -13.75 -12.78 1.58
CA PRO A 158 -12.79 -11.94 2.29
C PRO A 158 -12.23 -10.84 1.39
N CYS A 159 -11.65 -9.80 1.98
CA CYS A 159 -11.14 -8.64 1.24
C CYS A 159 -9.67 -8.38 1.56
N ILE A 160 -9.24 -7.12 1.65
CA ILE A 160 -7.82 -6.75 1.60
C ILE A 160 -7.22 -6.67 3.01
N THR A 161 -6.04 -7.26 3.18
CA THR A 161 -5.29 -7.21 4.45
C THR A 161 -3.87 -6.69 4.22
N ILE A 162 -3.57 -5.53 4.80
CA ILE A 162 -2.27 -4.85 4.80
C ILE A 162 -1.64 -5.08 6.17
N GLN A 163 -0.87 -6.16 6.29
CA GLN A 163 -0.26 -6.57 7.55
C GLN A 163 1.26 -6.42 7.55
N TYR A 164 1.78 -5.58 8.45
CA TYR A 164 3.23 -5.35 8.66
C TYR A 164 4.02 -5.02 7.39
N VAL A 165 3.38 -4.36 6.43
CA VAL A 165 3.97 -3.92 5.16
C VAL A 165 3.87 -2.41 4.98
N THR A 166 4.60 -1.88 4.00
CA THR A 166 4.67 -0.45 3.73
C THR A 166 4.46 -0.14 2.25
N ASN A 167 4.14 1.12 1.94
CA ASN A 167 4.04 1.65 0.58
C ASN A 167 2.97 0.91 -0.23
N ILE A 168 1.71 1.09 0.18
CA ILE A 168 0.55 0.52 -0.49
C ILE A 168 -0.35 1.65 -1.00
N ILE A 169 -0.76 1.57 -2.26
CA ILE A 169 -1.80 2.42 -2.84
C ILE A 169 -2.94 1.52 -3.30
N ILE A 170 -4.17 1.82 -2.87
CA ILE A 170 -5.40 1.19 -3.38
C ILE A 170 -6.24 2.32 -3.96
N HIS A 171 -6.44 2.30 -5.27
CA HIS A 171 -7.06 3.40 -5.98
C HIS A 171 -8.14 2.93 -6.96
N GLY A 172 -9.31 3.57 -6.90
CA GLY A 172 -10.32 3.48 -7.96
C GLY A 172 -11.00 2.12 -8.10
N ILE A 173 -11.12 1.35 -7.01
CA ILE A 173 -11.81 0.04 -7.01
C ILE A 173 -13.04 0.05 -6.10
N ASN A 174 -13.92 -0.92 -6.31
CA ASN A 174 -15.10 -1.14 -5.48
C ASN A 174 -14.84 -2.32 -4.53
N ILE A 175 -15.02 -2.13 -3.23
CA ILE A 175 -14.81 -3.15 -2.19
C ILE A 175 -16.11 -3.27 -1.40
N HIS A 176 -16.81 -4.39 -1.53
CA HIS A 176 -18.12 -4.52 -0.90
C HIS A 176 -18.54 -5.95 -0.64
N ASP A 177 -19.54 -6.15 0.21
CA ASP A 177 -20.03 -7.48 0.58
C ASP A 177 -18.89 -8.37 1.12
N CYS A 178 -17.93 -7.77 1.83
CA CYS A 178 -16.80 -8.47 2.43
C CYS A 178 -17.29 -9.37 3.57
N LYS A 179 -16.74 -10.59 3.63
CA LYS A 179 -17.17 -11.64 4.56
C LYS A 179 -15.98 -12.25 5.29
N PRO A 180 -16.19 -12.76 6.52
CA PRO A 180 -15.20 -13.57 7.20
C PRO A 180 -14.71 -14.73 6.34
N GLY A 181 -13.40 -14.96 6.37
CA GLY A 181 -12.75 -16.15 5.83
C GLY A 181 -11.49 -16.47 6.63
N GLY A 182 -10.99 -17.69 6.51
CA GLY A 182 -9.82 -18.15 7.24
C GLY A 182 -9.88 -19.64 7.54
N ASN A 183 -9.14 -20.05 8.57
CA ASN A 183 -8.82 -21.45 8.85
C ASN A 183 -8.16 -22.12 7.65
N ALA A 184 -7.23 -21.39 7.03
CA ALA A 184 -6.54 -21.78 5.83
C ALA A 184 -5.10 -21.29 5.83
N MET A 185 -4.26 -21.93 5.01
CA MET A 185 -2.94 -21.40 4.69
C MET A 185 -3.07 -20.31 3.63
N VAL A 186 -2.44 -19.16 3.85
CA VAL A 186 -2.49 -18.02 2.93
C VAL A 186 -1.08 -17.52 2.65
N ARG A 187 -0.77 -17.32 1.37
CA ARG A 187 0.51 -16.76 0.92
C ARG A 187 0.56 -15.25 1.14
N SER A 188 1.68 -14.75 1.65
CA SER A 188 1.96 -13.32 1.82
C SER A 188 3.19 -12.84 1.06
N SER A 189 4.08 -13.76 0.63
CA SER A 189 5.21 -13.46 -0.27
C SER A 189 5.56 -14.66 -1.15
N PRO A 190 6.46 -14.57 -2.14
CA PRO A 190 6.83 -15.72 -2.96
C PRO A 190 7.43 -16.86 -2.13
N ARG A 191 8.00 -16.52 -0.97
CA ARG A 191 8.71 -17.46 -0.07
C ARG A 191 8.00 -17.73 1.25
N HIS A 192 6.86 -17.09 1.51
CA HIS A 192 6.16 -17.23 2.79
C HIS A 192 4.65 -17.40 2.61
N PHE A 193 4.10 -18.38 3.30
CA PHE A 193 2.68 -18.57 3.57
C PHE A 193 2.50 -19.05 5.01
N GLY A 194 1.39 -18.70 5.63
CA GLY A 194 1.12 -18.98 7.04
C GLY A 194 -0.34 -19.31 7.30
N TRP A 195 -0.61 -19.93 8.45
CA TRP A 195 -1.98 -20.21 8.89
C TRP A 195 -2.69 -18.91 9.27
N ARG A 196 -3.92 -18.73 8.76
CA ARG A 196 -4.80 -17.62 9.08
C ARG A 196 -6.01 -18.13 9.83
N THR A 197 -6.30 -17.50 10.98
CA THR A 197 -7.58 -17.66 11.66
C THR A 197 -8.67 -16.91 10.90
N ILE A 198 -9.91 -17.01 11.39
CA ILE A 198 -11.05 -16.29 10.83
C ILE A 198 -10.78 -14.78 10.91
N SER A 199 -10.91 -14.12 9.77
CA SER A 199 -10.92 -12.66 9.64
C SER A 199 -12.31 -12.09 9.92
N ASP A 200 -12.37 -10.83 10.34
CA ASP A 200 -13.62 -10.18 10.75
C ASP A 200 -14.53 -9.82 9.56
N GLY A 201 -13.95 -9.76 8.35
CA GLY A 201 -14.68 -9.45 7.12
C GLY A 201 -14.68 -7.95 6.77
N ASP A 202 -13.61 -7.25 7.14
CA ASP A 202 -13.38 -5.86 6.79
C ASP A 202 -13.19 -5.65 5.27
N GLY A 203 -13.46 -4.45 4.78
CA GLY A 203 -13.10 -4.03 3.42
C GLY A 203 -11.58 -3.92 3.22
N VAL A 204 -10.94 -3.07 4.02
CA VAL A 204 -9.48 -2.90 4.07
C VAL A 204 -9.00 -2.92 5.51
N SER A 205 -8.31 -3.99 5.91
CA SER A 205 -7.70 -4.10 7.23
C SER A 205 -6.22 -3.71 7.18
N ILE A 206 -5.82 -2.71 7.96
CA ILE A 206 -4.45 -2.18 8.06
C ILE A 206 -3.94 -2.48 9.47
N PHE A 207 -3.05 -3.46 9.56
CA PHE A 207 -2.48 -3.93 10.83
C PHE A 207 -0.96 -3.78 10.84
N GLY A 208 -0.44 -2.83 11.62
CA GLY A 208 1.01 -2.57 11.63
C GLY A 208 1.57 -1.96 10.35
N GLY A 209 0.69 -1.51 9.44
CA GLY A 209 1.06 -0.93 8.15
C GLY A 209 1.58 0.51 8.26
N SER A 210 2.35 0.95 7.27
CA SER A 210 2.77 2.35 7.14
C SER A 210 2.77 2.80 5.68
N HIS A 211 2.64 4.10 5.43
CA HIS A 211 2.61 4.64 4.06
C HIS A 211 1.55 3.95 3.20
N VAL A 212 0.30 4.00 3.67
CA VAL A 212 -0.88 3.43 2.98
C VAL A 212 -1.76 4.58 2.51
N TRP A 213 -2.21 4.51 1.26
CA TRP A 213 -3.15 5.46 0.68
C TRP A 213 -4.30 4.72 -0.01
N VAL A 214 -5.50 4.86 0.55
CA VAL A 214 -6.76 4.36 -0.04
C VAL A 214 -7.48 5.58 -0.63
N ASP A 215 -7.70 5.57 -1.94
CA ASP A 215 -8.13 6.74 -2.70
C ASP A 215 -9.19 6.40 -3.75
N HIS A 216 -10.22 7.23 -3.91
CA HIS A 216 -11.30 7.00 -4.89
C HIS A 216 -11.89 5.57 -4.87
N CYS A 217 -11.87 4.90 -3.72
CA CYS A 217 -12.48 3.59 -3.56
C CYS A 217 -13.93 3.74 -3.11
N SER A 218 -14.81 2.89 -3.64
CA SER A 218 -16.17 2.75 -3.12
C SER A 218 -16.20 1.58 -2.15
N LEU A 219 -16.53 1.83 -0.87
CA LEU A 219 -16.62 0.81 0.17
C LEU A 219 -18.04 0.71 0.72
N SER A 220 -18.61 -0.49 0.79
CA SER A 220 -19.97 -0.68 1.33
C SER A 220 -20.23 -2.11 1.80
N ASN A 221 -21.22 -2.27 2.68
CA ASN A 221 -21.80 -3.56 3.08
C ASN A 221 -20.77 -4.65 3.47
N CYS A 222 -19.67 -4.30 4.13
CA CYS A 222 -18.73 -5.27 4.70
C CYS A 222 -19.30 -5.84 6.00
N ALA A 223 -18.88 -7.05 6.38
CA ALA A 223 -19.42 -7.73 7.56
C ALA A 223 -19.06 -7.02 8.87
N ASP A 224 -17.88 -6.40 8.92
CA ASP A 224 -17.43 -5.58 10.06
C ASP A 224 -17.03 -4.17 9.59
N GLY A 225 -15.74 -3.81 9.62
CA GLY A 225 -15.26 -2.48 9.23
C GLY A 225 -15.21 -2.26 7.72
N LEU A 226 -15.41 -1.01 7.27
CA LEU A 226 -15.05 -0.64 5.87
C LEU A 226 -13.54 -0.48 5.74
N ILE A 227 -12.93 0.25 6.67
CA ILE A 227 -11.48 0.41 6.80
C ILE A 227 -11.13 0.36 8.29
N ASP A 228 -10.29 -0.61 8.65
CA ASP A 228 -9.79 -0.76 10.01
C ASP A 228 -8.29 -0.48 10.02
N ALA A 229 -7.86 0.45 10.87
CA ALA A 229 -6.45 0.82 11.01
C ALA A 229 -6.02 0.69 12.46
N ILE A 230 -5.38 -0.43 12.77
CA ILE A 230 -5.01 -0.83 14.12
C ILE A 230 -3.53 -1.19 14.22
N MET A 231 -2.94 -0.94 15.39
CA MET A 231 -1.51 -1.12 15.67
C MET A 231 -0.61 -0.30 14.71
N GLY A 232 -0.07 0.82 15.19
CA GLY A 232 0.92 1.59 14.40
C GLY A 232 2.19 0.78 14.10
N PRO A 233 3.03 1.22 13.14
CA PRO A 233 4.27 0.52 12.81
C PRO A 233 5.09 0.28 14.08
N PRO A 234 5.73 -0.88 14.24
CA PRO A 234 6.44 -1.22 15.46
C PRO A 234 7.53 -0.17 15.71
N ARG A 235 7.25 0.77 16.63
CA ARG A 235 8.31 1.38 17.42
C ARG A 235 8.86 0.25 18.26
N LEU A 236 10.17 0.02 18.25
CA LEU A 236 10.85 -0.86 19.21
C LEU A 236 10.28 -0.55 20.61
N ARG A 237 9.35 -1.38 21.08
CA ARG A 237 8.92 -1.38 22.46
C ARG A 237 9.85 -2.39 23.11
N TYR A 238 10.82 -1.92 23.87
CA TYR A 238 11.35 -2.73 24.95
C TYR A 238 10.18 -2.91 25.93
N GLN A 239 9.40 -3.96 25.73
CA GLN A 239 8.50 -4.44 26.76
C GLN A 239 9.40 -5.22 27.70
N THR A 240 9.77 -4.60 28.82
CA THR A 240 10.31 -5.33 29.95
C THR A 240 9.25 -6.36 30.34
N LEU A 241 9.49 -7.63 29.99
CA LEU A 241 8.73 -8.73 30.55
C LEU A 241 9.01 -8.73 32.06
N PRO A 242 7.98 -8.87 32.92
CA PRO A 242 8.25 -9.20 34.31
C PRO A 242 8.91 -10.59 34.34
N ASP A 243 10.00 -10.71 35.11
CA ASP A 243 10.67 -12.00 35.31
C ASP A 243 9.66 -13.04 35.83
N PRO A 244 9.74 -14.30 35.36
CA PRO A 244 8.91 -15.37 35.88
C PRO A 244 9.21 -15.67 37.35
N PRO A 245 8.24 -16.21 38.10
CA PRO A 245 8.32 -16.42 39.55
C PRO A 245 9.41 -17.40 39.98
#